data_AF-A0A1V5X5I2-F1
#
_entry.id   AF-A0A1V5X5I2-F1
#
_cell.length_a   1.000
_cell.length_b   1.000
_cell.length_c   1.000
_cell.angle_alpha   90.00
_cell.angle_beta   90.00
_cell.angle_gamma   90.00
#
_symmetry.space_group_name_H-M   'P 1'
#
loop_
_entity.id
_entity.type
_entity.pdbx_description
1 polymer ?
#
loop_
_entity_poly.entity_id
_entity_poly.type
_entity_poly.pdbx_seq_one_letter_code
_entity_poly.pdbx_strand_id
1 'polypeptide(L)'
;MAFDPARFPVWLLFSLLGCVTPGLSRGPETSGAKSTAPVSSSSGPQPPRTEAAGPWESEALEDDDDDPILDDGGGDDDEASDDSKDSVAAYRPVDHPLASISDAELERMVQTDLASLGPMSLGATNAGRLINAVQMPKGERWELIDPARAWGTQETVDGIIRCIDEVHARFPDSPKMQIGHISARQGGALSPHVSHQAGRDVDLSYYYTSPTRWFTRAHAGNLDRARTWAFVRALIVHTDVEMILIDGGLQRLLREHALAIGEDPAWINDIFRGSQGRPALIRHARGHANHLHVRFYSPVARETARRVQPLLAKTREMDPPVAYVMHRARKGDTLGRLANHYGTTVEAIQRANGLRSTAIRAKRTYRIPTRGRVVPVVPQPISVPPRRLPPEKQALRTTGDNP
;
A
#
# COMPACT_ATOMS: atom_id res chain seq x y z
N MET A 1 33.00 -25.04 -21.85
CA MET A 1 32.21 -24.99 -23.10
C MET A 1 30.75 -25.02 -22.68
N ALA A 2 30.14 -23.87 -22.43
CA ALA A 2 29.49 -22.97 -23.41
C ALA A 2 27.97 -23.16 -23.29
N PHE A 3 27.34 -22.17 -22.62
CA PHE A 3 25.90 -21.96 -22.53
C PHE A 3 25.39 -21.45 -23.88
N ASP A 4 24.22 -21.92 -24.32
CA ASP A 4 23.50 -21.42 -25.50
C ASP A 4 22.08 -20.96 -25.08
N PRO A 5 21.76 -19.65 -25.17
CA PRO A 5 20.43 -19.12 -24.87
C PRO A 5 19.77 -18.50 -26.12
N ALA A 6 18.74 -19.12 -26.70
CA ALA A 6 17.80 -18.44 -27.59
C ALA A 6 16.55 -19.27 -27.91
N ARG A 7 15.37 -18.88 -27.40
CA ARG A 7 14.08 -19.04 -28.10
C ARG A 7 13.11 -17.92 -27.73
N PHE A 8 13.05 -16.90 -28.57
CA PHE A 8 11.91 -15.99 -28.75
C PHE A 8 11.41 -16.15 -30.19
N PRO A 9 10.09 -16.25 -30.46
CA PRO A 9 9.57 -16.05 -31.79
C PRO A 9 9.05 -14.61 -31.99
N VAL A 10 9.48 -14.03 -33.12
CA VAL A 10 8.97 -12.80 -33.77
C VAL A 10 7.88 -13.20 -34.80
N TRP A 11 7.18 -12.18 -35.33
CA TRP A 11 6.30 -12.09 -36.52
C TRP A 11 4.80 -11.93 -36.16
N LEU A 12 4.05 -10.92 -36.63
CA LEU A 12 4.03 -10.25 -37.93
C LEU A 12 3.49 -8.80 -37.85
N LEU A 13 4.09 -7.91 -38.65
CA LEU A 13 3.56 -6.60 -39.07
C LEU A 13 2.79 -6.77 -40.39
N PHE A 14 1.62 -6.13 -40.52
CA PHE A 14 0.95 -5.91 -41.80
C PHE A 14 1.00 -4.41 -42.15
N SER A 15 1.62 -4.09 -43.29
CA SER A 15 1.56 -2.79 -43.95
C SER A 15 0.53 -2.86 -45.08
N LEU A 16 -0.27 -1.80 -45.24
CA LEU A 16 -0.91 -1.48 -46.52
C LEU A 16 -0.69 0.01 -46.83
N LEU A 17 -0.17 0.25 -48.03
CA LEU A 17 0.05 1.52 -48.70
C LEU A 17 -1.28 2.15 -49.15
N GLY A 18 -1.33 3.48 -49.21
CA GLY A 18 -2.36 4.25 -49.92
C GLY A 18 -1.99 5.73 -50.08
N CYS A 19 -1.39 6.04 -51.23
CA CYS A 19 -1.15 7.28 -51.98
C CYS A 19 -1.31 8.70 -51.40
N VAL A 20 -0.40 9.56 -51.89
CA VAL A 20 -0.16 10.99 -51.62
C VAL A 20 -0.89 11.90 -52.63
N THR A 21 -1.20 13.15 -52.23
CA THR A 21 -0.96 14.47 -52.93
C THR A 21 -2.14 15.48 -52.79
N PRO A 22 -1.94 16.83 -52.91
CA PRO A 22 -2.10 17.74 -51.77
C PRO A 22 -3.05 18.94 -52.05
N GLY A 23 -3.27 19.83 -51.07
CA GLY A 23 -3.64 21.21 -51.41
C GLY A 23 -4.43 22.02 -50.37
N LEU A 24 -3.82 23.16 -50.02
CA LEU A 24 -4.39 24.46 -49.66
C LEU A 24 -4.81 24.77 -48.20
N SER A 25 -4.11 25.79 -47.70
CA SER A 25 -4.35 26.62 -46.52
C SER A 25 -5.54 27.57 -46.65
N ARG A 26 -6.21 27.86 -45.53
CA ARG A 26 -6.48 29.21 -44.99
C ARG A 26 -7.24 29.10 -43.67
N GLY A 27 -6.83 29.86 -42.65
CA GLY A 27 -7.61 30.08 -41.41
C GLY A 27 -8.68 31.17 -41.58
N PRO A 28 -9.04 31.87 -40.49
CA PRO A 28 -10.03 31.41 -39.50
C PRO A 28 -11.18 32.43 -39.35
N GLU A 29 -12.40 31.98 -38.99
CA GLU A 29 -13.46 32.90 -38.55
C GLU A 29 -14.38 32.32 -37.45
N THR A 30 -14.98 33.25 -36.74
CA THR A 30 -15.51 33.24 -35.38
C THR A 30 -17.05 33.16 -35.31
N SER A 31 -17.56 32.90 -34.10
CA SER A 31 -18.92 33.19 -33.61
C SER A 31 -20.05 32.35 -34.24
N GLY A 32 -21.13 31.95 -33.59
CA GLY A 32 -21.80 32.40 -32.37
C GLY A 32 -23.31 32.36 -32.64
N ALA A 33 -24.09 32.01 -31.61
CA ALA A 33 -25.53 32.20 -31.46
C ALA A 33 -26.47 30.98 -31.61
N LYS A 34 -27.38 30.97 -30.63
CA LYS A 34 -28.46 30.06 -30.27
C LYS A 34 -29.64 30.15 -31.25
N SER A 35 -30.44 29.08 -31.35
CA SER A 35 -31.89 29.22 -31.51
C SER A 35 -32.64 27.96 -31.05
N THR A 36 -33.89 28.21 -30.65
CA THR A 36 -34.86 27.45 -29.89
C THR A 36 -35.73 26.50 -30.72
N ALA A 37 -36.40 25.57 -30.03
CA ALA A 37 -37.32 24.52 -30.51
C ALA A 37 -38.56 25.05 -31.31
N PRO A 38 -39.36 24.15 -31.94
CA PRO A 38 -40.44 23.52 -31.18
C PRO A 38 -40.72 22.02 -31.48
N VAL A 39 -41.56 21.48 -30.60
CA VAL A 39 -42.07 20.11 -30.47
C VAL A 39 -43.05 19.73 -31.59
N SER A 40 -42.96 18.49 -32.10
CA SER A 40 -44.13 17.75 -32.56
C SER A 40 -43.95 16.23 -32.38
N SER A 41 -45.05 15.62 -31.97
CA SER A 41 -45.24 14.23 -31.56
C SER A 41 -45.49 13.28 -32.73
N SER A 42 -44.88 12.09 -32.70
CA SER A 42 -45.55 10.88 -33.19
C SER A 42 -44.94 9.61 -32.56
N SER A 43 -45.84 8.72 -32.15
CA SER A 43 -45.64 7.46 -31.44
C SER A 43 -45.44 6.28 -32.38
N GLY A 44 -44.49 5.39 -32.09
CA GLY A 44 -44.31 4.08 -32.74
C GLY A 44 -43.10 3.32 -32.18
N PRO A 45 -43.09 1.97 -32.18
CA PRO A 45 -42.61 1.17 -31.04
C PRO A 45 -41.11 0.87 -31.04
N GLN A 46 -40.56 0.77 -29.82
CA GLN A 46 -39.13 0.58 -29.52
C GLN A 46 -38.79 -0.91 -29.32
N PRO A 47 -37.73 -1.47 -29.96
CA PRO A 47 -37.20 -2.80 -29.64
C PRO A 47 -36.24 -2.76 -28.43
N PRO A 48 -36.01 -3.91 -27.76
CA PRO A 48 -35.58 -3.94 -26.36
C PRO A 48 -34.12 -3.54 -26.15
N ARG A 49 -33.90 -2.74 -25.09
CA ARG A 49 -32.58 -2.40 -24.55
C ARG A 49 -32.08 -3.56 -23.69
N THR A 50 -30.85 -3.99 -23.97
CA THR A 50 -30.00 -4.76 -23.05
C THR A 50 -29.77 -3.96 -21.78
N GLU A 51 -30.12 -4.54 -20.64
CA GLU A 51 -30.00 -3.94 -19.32
C GLU A 51 -28.53 -3.76 -18.92
N ALA A 52 -28.22 -2.54 -18.52
CA ALA A 52 -26.99 -2.18 -17.84
C ALA A 52 -27.08 -2.62 -16.38
N ALA A 53 -25.95 -3.07 -15.84
CA ALA A 53 -25.75 -3.41 -14.43
C ALA A 53 -26.27 -2.29 -13.52
N GLY A 54 -27.18 -2.67 -12.61
CA GLY A 54 -27.81 -1.77 -11.66
C GLY A 54 -26.86 -1.24 -10.57
N PRO A 55 -27.27 -0.19 -9.85
CA PRO A 55 -26.50 0.41 -8.76
C PRO A 55 -26.40 -0.52 -7.55
N TRP A 56 -25.31 -0.40 -6.82
CA TRP A 56 -25.09 -1.01 -5.52
C TRP A 56 -26.12 -0.46 -4.52
N GLU A 57 -27.22 -1.17 -4.30
CA GLU A 57 -28.06 -0.93 -3.12
C GLU A 57 -27.51 -1.77 -1.97
N SER A 58 -26.91 -1.08 -1.02
CA SER A 58 -26.59 -1.62 0.30
C SER A 58 -27.90 -1.81 1.05
N GLU A 59 -28.41 -3.04 1.11
CA GLU A 59 -29.44 -3.37 2.08
C GLU A 59 -28.85 -3.23 3.49
N ALA A 60 -29.39 -2.25 4.20
CA ALA A 60 -29.21 -2.03 5.61
C ALA A 60 -29.76 -3.27 6.34
N LEU A 61 -28.88 -3.99 7.03
CA LEU A 61 -29.29 -4.85 8.13
C LEU A 61 -29.53 -3.92 9.32
N GLU A 62 -30.81 -3.84 9.69
CA GLU A 62 -31.28 -3.26 10.95
C GLU A 62 -30.69 -4.09 12.10
N ASP A 63 -29.76 -3.52 12.84
CA ASP A 63 -29.44 -3.96 14.20
C ASP A 63 -29.86 -2.81 15.13
N ASP A 64 -31.03 -2.98 15.73
CA ASP A 64 -31.45 -2.27 16.94
C ASP A 64 -30.51 -2.70 18.09
N ASP A 65 -29.64 -1.78 18.50
CA ASP A 65 -29.22 -1.59 19.89
C ASP A 65 -28.60 -0.18 19.99
N ASP A 66 -29.45 0.78 20.36
CA ASP A 66 -29.11 2.17 20.68
C ASP A 66 -28.08 2.27 21.82
N ASP A 67 -26.86 2.70 21.44
CA ASP A 67 -26.08 3.85 21.93
C ASP A 67 -25.86 4.07 23.47
N PRO A 68 -24.70 4.63 23.90
CA PRO A 68 -24.02 5.72 23.21
C PRO A 68 -22.54 5.50 22.89
N ILE A 69 -22.19 5.95 21.69
CA ILE A 69 -20.90 6.58 21.38
C ILE A 69 -20.53 7.55 22.52
N LEU A 70 -19.66 7.09 23.42
CA LEU A 70 -18.90 7.93 24.33
C LEU A 70 -17.42 7.86 23.94
N ASP A 71 -16.99 8.97 23.35
CA ASP A 71 -15.64 9.52 23.47
C ASP A 71 -15.29 9.63 24.96
N ASP A 72 -14.48 8.71 25.50
CA ASP A 72 -13.38 8.98 26.45
C ASP A 72 -12.59 7.67 26.71
N GLY A 73 -11.25 7.76 26.65
CA GLY A 73 -10.34 6.66 27.01
C GLY A 73 -9.33 6.34 25.92
N GLY A 74 -8.19 7.02 25.92
CA GLY A 74 -7.15 6.95 24.89
C GLY A 74 -6.33 5.65 24.82
N GLY A 75 -5.50 5.60 23.75
CA GLY A 75 -4.56 4.53 23.39
C GLY A 75 -5.23 3.53 22.45
N ASP A 76 -4.86 3.34 21.18
CA ASP A 76 -3.57 3.48 20.52
C ASP A 76 -3.79 3.91 19.06
N ASP A 77 -3.41 5.15 18.73
CA ASP A 77 -3.27 5.60 17.34
C ASP A 77 -1.89 5.15 16.81
N ASP A 78 -1.67 3.83 16.72
CA ASP A 78 -0.39 3.25 16.29
C ASP A 78 -0.17 3.28 14.76
N GLU A 79 -1.06 3.90 13.99
CA GLU A 79 -0.83 4.20 12.57
C GLU A 79 0.00 5.47 12.33
N ALA A 80 0.34 6.22 13.38
CA ALA A 80 1.25 7.35 13.30
C ALA A 80 2.70 6.92 13.55
N SER A 81 3.56 7.20 12.55
CA SER A 81 5.01 7.00 12.55
C SER A 81 5.69 7.24 13.91
N ASP A 82 6.19 6.17 14.52
CA ASP A 82 7.16 6.22 15.62
C ASP A 82 8.57 6.30 15.04
N ASP A 83 9.17 7.50 15.09
CA ASP A 83 10.60 7.72 14.85
C ASP A 83 11.39 7.39 16.14
N SER A 84 11.30 6.16 16.63
CA SER A 84 12.14 5.70 17.73
C SER A 84 13.57 5.45 17.21
N LYS A 85 14.54 6.11 17.86
CA LYS A 85 15.96 5.94 17.59
C LYS A 85 16.38 4.54 18.05
N ASP A 86 16.40 3.62 17.10
CA ASP A 86 16.77 2.23 17.29
C ASP A 86 18.20 2.05 17.80
N SER A 87 18.36 1.10 18.72
CA SER A 87 19.65 0.50 19.04
C SER A 87 20.10 -0.39 17.87
N VAL A 88 21.36 -0.26 17.48
CA VAL A 88 21.86 -0.64 16.15
C VAL A 88 22.06 -2.15 16.03
N ALA A 89 20.98 -2.90 15.74
CA ALA A 89 21.13 -4.04 14.83
C ALA A 89 21.63 -3.45 13.51
N ALA A 90 22.71 -4.00 12.94
CA ALA A 90 23.29 -3.47 11.70
C ALA A 90 22.24 -3.57 10.59
N TYR A 91 21.62 -2.43 10.28
CA TYR A 91 20.70 -2.34 9.16
C TYR A 91 21.43 -2.74 7.87
N ARG A 92 20.74 -3.45 6.98
CA ARG A 92 21.33 -3.89 5.71
C ARG A 92 21.19 -2.80 4.64
N PRO A 93 22.25 -2.52 3.86
CA PRO A 93 22.12 -1.70 2.66
C PRO A 93 21.19 -2.40 1.65
N VAL A 94 20.50 -1.59 0.86
CA VAL A 94 19.64 -2.08 -0.22
C VAL A 94 20.52 -2.45 -1.42
N ASP A 95 20.52 -3.72 -1.79
CA ASP A 95 21.03 -4.13 -3.11
C ASP A 95 20.05 -3.65 -4.17
N HIS A 96 20.44 -2.61 -4.90
CA HIS A 96 19.52 -1.83 -5.73
C HIS A 96 19.83 -2.05 -7.22
N PRO A 97 18.85 -2.44 -8.06
CA PRO A 97 19.07 -2.71 -9.49
C PRO A 97 19.69 -1.55 -10.26
N LEU A 98 19.43 -0.32 -9.84
CA LEU A 98 19.97 0.88 -10.46
C LEU A 98 21.26 1.40 -9.80
N ALA A 99 21.88 0.67 -8.86
CA ALA A 99 23.01 1.16 -8.05
C ALA A 99 24.19 1.67 -8.89
N SER A 100 24.46 1.06 -10.04
CA SER A 100 25.55 1.43 -10.95
C SER A 100 25.23 2.60 -11.90
N ILE A 101 23.97 3.05 -11.94
CA ILE A 101 23.53 4.14 -12.83
C ILE A 101 23.94 5.49 -12.24
N SER A 102 24.53 6.38 -13.05
CA SER A 102 24.92 7.73 -12.63
C SER A 102 23.71 8.66 -12.49
N ASP A 103 23.84 9.73 -11.70
CA ASP A 103 22.75 10.70 -11.52
C ASP A 103 22.36 11.41 -12.84
N ALA A 104 23.32 11.65 -13.73
CA ALA A 104 23.06 12.22 -15.06
C ALA A 104 22.28 11.26 -15.95
N GLU A 105 22.56 9.96 -15.86
CA GLU A 105 21.81 8.93 -16.57
C GLU A 105 20.39 8.80 -16.00
N LEU A 106 20.24 8.80 -14.66
CA LEU A 106 18.92 8.83 -14.02
C LEU A 106 18.12 10.06 -14.43
N GLU A 107 18.74 11.24 -14.51
CA GLU A 107 18.06 12.46 -14.97
C GLU A 107 17.55 12.32 -16.41
N ARG A 108 18.37 11.74 -17.30
CA ARG A 108 17.94 11.43 -18.66
C ARG A 108 16.75 10.47 -18.66
N MET A 109 16.83 9.36 -17.92
CA MET A 109 15.76 8.37 -17.82
C MET A 109 14.46 8.98 -17.28
N VAL A 110 14.52 9.84 -16.26
CA VAL A 110 13.34 10.57 -15.74
C VAL A 110 12.66 11.41 -16.82
N GLN A 111 13.44 12.00 -17.73
CA GLN A 111 12.92 12.86 -18.81
C GLN A 111 12.42 12.07 -20.03
N THR A 112 13.05 10.93 -20.34
CA THR A 112 12.81 10.22 -21.62
C THR A 112 12.06 8.91 -21.47
N ASP A 113 12.20 8.22 -20.33
CA ASP A 113 11.62 6.89 -20.09
C ASP A 113 11.47 6.63 -18.59
N LEU A 114 10.55 7.39 -17.96
CA LEU A 114 10.28 7.25 -16.53
C LEU A 114 9.84 5.82 -16.17
N ALA A 115 9.15 5.11 -17.07
CA ALA A 115 8.63 3.76 -16.85
C ALA A 115 9.75 2.73 -16.61
N SER A 116 10.89 2.86 -17.31
CA SER A 116 12.05 1.97 -17.17
C SER A 116 12.67 1.95 -15.77
N LEU A 117 12.42 2.97 -14.95
CA LEU A 117 12.93 3.04 -13.57
C LEU A 117 12.16 2.13 -12.60
N GLY A 118 11.05 1.53 -13.06
CA GLY A 118 10.21 0.65 -12.25
C GLY A 118 9.38 1.39 -11.20
N PRO A 119 8.64 0.64 -10.36
CA PRO A 119 7.72 1.19 -9.36
C PRO A 119 8.43 1.98 -8.27
N MET A 120 7.84 3.08 -7.84
CA MET A 120 8.43 3.99 -6.86
C MET A 120 7.43 4.35 -5.77
N SER A 121 7.79 4.06 -4.53
CA SER A 121 7.03 4.44 -3.33
C SER A 121 7.59 5.75 -2.78
N LEU A 122 6.94 6.87 -3.08
CA LEU A 122 7.36 8.19 -2.60
C LEU A 122 6.65 8.57 -1.31
N GLY A 123 7.40 9.08 -0.34
CA GLY A 123 6.86 9.61 0.91
C GLY A 123 6.43 8.54 1.91
N ALA A 124 5.65 8.96 2.91
CA ALA A 124 5.13 8.09 3.96
C ALA A 124 3.89 7.32 3.47
N THR A 125 3.54 6.22 4.15
CA THR A 125 2.34 5.43 3.81
C THR A 125 1.02 6.20 3.98
N ASN A 126 1.01 7.28 4.78
CA ASN A 126 -0.14 8.15 5.02
C ASN A 126 0.00 9.56 4.42
N ALA A 127 1.03 9.78 3.61
CA ALA A 127 1.27 11.03 2.87
C ALA A 127 2.17 10.72 1.66
N GLY A 128 1.71 9.75 0.86
CA GLY A 128 2.53 9.07 -0.13
C GLY A 128 2.01 9.20 -1.54
N ARG A 129 2.86 8.81 -2.49
CA ARG A 129 2.50 8.63 -3.90
C ARG A 129 3.15 7.38 -4.44
N LEU A 130 2.53 6.83 -5.48
CA LEU A 130 3.04 5.69 -6.23
C LEU A 130 3.24 6.12 -7.68
N ILE A 131 4.45 5.93 -8.20
CA ILE A 131 4.78 6.13 -9.62
C ILE A 131 5.13 4.76 -10.21
N ASN A 132 4.76 4.53 -11.47
CA ASN A 132 4.93 3.25 -12.17
C ASN A 132 4.35 2.06 -11.39
N ALA A 133 3.15 2.26 -10.83
CA ALA A 133 2.47 1.25 -10.03
C ALA A 133 2.28 -0.08 -10.76
N VAL A 134 2.39 -1.18 -10.02
CA VAL A 134 2.08 -2.54 -10.49
C VAL A 134 0.69 -2.90 -10.00
N GLN A 135 -0.20 -3.27 -10.91
CA GLN A 135 -1.51 -3.81 -10.52
C GLN A 135 -1.33 -5.25 -10.04
N MET A 136 -1.93 -5.59 -8.91
CA MET A 136 -2.03 -6.97 -8.47
C MET A 136 -2.75 -7.78 -9.56
N PRO A 137 -2.13 -8.83 -10.12
CA PRO A 137 -2.74 -9.60 -11.18
C PRO A 137 -3.91 -10.44 -10.65
N LYS A 138 -4.79 -10.85 -11.56
CA LYS A 138 -5.73 -11.94 -11.27
C LYS A 138 -4.95 -13.25 -11.08
N GLY A 139 -5.40 -14.10 -10.17
CA GLY A 139 -4.80 -15.41 -9.94
C GLY A 139 -5.83 -16.43 -9.48
N GLU A 140 -5.44 -17.70 -9.53
CA GLU A 140 -6.33 -18.80 -9.15
C GLU A 140 -6.48 -18.95 -7.63
N ARG A 141 -5.48 -18.47 -6.87
CA ARG A 141 -5.34 -18.66 -5.41
C ARG A 141 -5.84 -17.48 -4.57
N TRP A 142 -6.31 -16.43 -5.22
CA TRP A 142 -6.85 -15.24 -4.57
C TRP A 142 -8.01 -14.63 -5.34
N GLU A 143 -8.74 -13.77 -4.66
CA GLU A 143 -9.80 -12.94 -5.21
C GLU A 143 -9.48 -11.47 -4.91
N LEU A 144 -9.59 -10.61 -5.92
CA LEU A 144 -9.42 -9.17 -5.75
C LEU A 144 -10.79 -8.55 -5.46
N ILE A 145 -10.95 -7.98 -4.26
CA ILE A 145 -12.21 -7.35 -3.85
C ILE A 145 -12.42 -6.03 -4.57
N ASP A 146 -11.36 -5.25 -4.73
CA ASP A 146 -11.39 -4.01 -5.50
C ASP A 146 -10.14 -3.89 -6.39
N PRO A 147 -10.21 -4.41 -7.63
CA PRO A 147 -9.09 -4.34 -8.57
C PRO A 147 -8.65 -2.91 -8.90
N ALA A 148 -9.52 -1.90 -8.76
CA ALA A 148 -9.18 -0.51 -9.04
C ALA A 148 -8.26 0.10 -7.96
N ARG A 149 -8.21 -0.51 -6.77
CA ARG A 149 -7.41 -0.09 -5.62
C ARG A 149 -6.38 -1.13 -5.19
N ALA A 150 -6.08 -2.09 -6.08
CA ALA A 150 -5.09 -3.14 -5.88
C ALA A 150 -3.78 -2.81 -6.63
N TRP A 151 -3.25 -1.60 -6.44
CA TRP A 151 -1.98 -1.15 -7.03
C TRP A 151 -0.90 -1.06 -5.97
N GLY A 152 0.29 -1.58 -6.25
CA GLY A 152 1.40 -1.61 -5.31
C GLY A 152 2.77 -1.41 -5.96
N THR A 153 3.82 -1.48 -5.14
CA THR A 153 5.18 -1.71 -5.63
C THR A 153 5.33 -3.14 -6.17
N GLN A 154 6.38 -3.41 -6.93
CA GLN A 154 6.66 -4.77 -7.40
C GLN A 154 6.88 -5.71 -6.20
N GLU A 155 7.62 -5.25 -5.17
CA GLU A 155 7.91 -6.06 -3.99
C GLU A 155 6.65 -6.41 -3.18
N THR A 156 5.69 -5.48 -3.08
CA THR A 156 4.40 -5.74 -2.44
C THR A 156 3.63 -6.83 -3.20
N VAL A 157 3.49 -6.68 -4.52
CA VAL A 157 2.76 -7.63 -5.37
C VAL A 157 3.41 -9.02 -5.32
N ASP A 158 4.72 -9.10 -5.55
CA ASP A 158 5.46 -10.36 -5.55
C ASP A 158 5.47 -11.00 -4.16
N GLY A 159 5.54 -10.19 -3.10
CA GLY A 159 5.49 -10.64 -1.72
C GLY A 159 4.16 -11.32 -1.40
N ILE A 160 3.03 -10.69 -1.75
CA ILE A 160 1.70 -11.26 -1.55
C ILE A 160 1.57 -12.59 -2.31
N ILE A 161 1.89 -12.62 -3.60
CA ILE A 161 1.80 -13.83 -4.43
C ILE A 161 2.61 -14.97 -3.81
N ARG A 162 3.87 -14.71 -3.49
CA ARG A 162 4.79 -15.70 -2.91
C ARG A 162 4.28 -16.25 -1.58
N CYS A 163 3.72 -15.41 -0.73
CA CYS A 163 3.18 -15.87 0.56
C CYS A 163 1.90 -16.69 0.41
N ILE A 164 1.02 -16.36 -0.54
CA ILE A 164 -0.17 -17.16 -0.83
C ILE A 164 0.21 -18.51 -1.45
N ASP A 165 1.21 -18.51 -2.33
CA ASP A 165 1.74 -19.73 -2.96
C ASP A 165 2.37 -20.67 -1.94
N GLU A 166 3.12 -20.15 -0.96
CA GLU A 166 3.68 -20.94 0.15
C GLU A 166 2.58 -21.62 0.98
N VAL A 167 1.46 -20.93 1.24
CA VAL A 167 0.31 -21.53 1.93
C VAL A 167 -0.29 -22.65 1.09
N HIS A 168 -0.49 -22.44 -0.21
CA HIS A 168 -1.04 -23.48 -1.09
C HIS A 168 -0.08 -24.65 -1.30
N ALA A 169 1.23 -24.42 -1.30
CA ALA A 169 2.21 -25.50 -1.36
C ALA A 169 2.12 -26.40 -0.11
N ARG A 170 1.89 -25.79 1.07
CA ARG A 170 1.75 -26.53 2.34
C ARG A 170 0.34 -27.11 2.55
N PHE A 171 -0.68 -26.44 2.04
CA PHE A 171 -2.09 -26.79 2.18
C PHE A 171 -2.78 -26.67 0.81
N PRO A 172 -2.68 -27.70 -0.06
CA PRO A 172 -3.18 -27.63 -1.43
C PRO A 172 -4.67 -27.27 -1.55
N ASP A 173 -5.49 -27.73 -0.59
CA ASP A 173 -6.93 -27.45 -0.52
C ASP A 173 -7.24 -26.13 0.19
N SER A 174 -6.37 -25.13 0.09
CA SER A 174 -6.63 -23.82 0.68
C SER A 174 -7.71 -23.07 -0.10
N PRO A 175 -8.65 -22.39 0.58
CA PRO A 175 -9.56 -21.49 -0.11
C PRO A 175 -8.79 -20.29 -0.67
N LYS A 176 -9.39 -19.58 -1.63
CA LYS A 176 -8.80 -18.35 -2.17
C LYS A 176 -8.68 -17.31 -1.06
N MET A 177 -7.53 -16.65 -0.97
CA MET A 177 -7.38 -15.47 -0.12
C MET A 177 -8.07 -14.27 -0.75
N GLN A 178 -8.84 -13.52 0.03
CA GLN A 178 -9.41 -12.26 -0.45
C GLN A 178 -8.39 -11.14 -0.22
N ILE A 179 -8.14 -10.35 -1.25
CA ILE A 179 -7.22 -9.22 -1.24
C ILE A 179 -8.03 -7.94 -1.39
N GLY A 180 -7.94 -7.09 -0.37
CA GLY A 180 -8.58 -5.79 -0.30
C GLY A 180 -7.76 -4.70 -0.99
N HIS A 181 -7.80 -3.50 -0.41
CA HIS A 181 -7.05 -2.36 -0.92
C HIS A 181 -5.54 -2.56 -0.71
N ILE A 182 -4.75 -2.07 -1.67
CA ILE A 182 -3.29 -1.89 -1.58
C ILE A 182 -2.97 -0.40 -1.67
N SER A 183 -3.37 0.22 -2.79
CA SER A 183 -3.38 1.67 -3.01
C SER A 183 -4.11 2.01 -4.31
N ALA A 184 -4.43 3.29 -4.50
CA ALA A 184 -4.83 3.78 -5.82
C ALA A 184 -3.64 3.72 -6.81
N ARG A 185 -3.92 3.75 -8.12
CA ARG A 185 -2.88 3.65 -9.18
C ARG A 185 -1.74 4.68 -9.05
N GLN A 186 -2.03 5.87 -8.53
CA GLN A 186 -1.02 6.91 -8.29
C GLN A 186 -0.69 7.11 -6.79
N GLY A 187 -1.14 6.19 -5.94
CA GLY A 187 -1.10 6.34 -4.49
C GLY A 187 -1.99 7.50 -4.01
N GLY A 188 -1.57 8.18 -2.95
CA GLY A 188 -2.31 9.29 -2.35
C GLY A 188 -3.47 8.85 -1.45
N ALA A 189 -4.17 9.82 -0.87
CA ALA A 189 -5.24 9.60 0.09
C ALA A 189 -6.31 8.64 -0.45
N LEU A 190 -6.63 7.62 0.35
CA LEU A 190 -7.56 6.56 -0.02
C LEU A 190 -8.57 6.34 1.10
N SER A 191 -9.75 6.97 1.02
CA SER A 191 -10.81 6.74 2.01
C SER A 191 -11.28 5.27 2.01
N PRO A 192 -11.56 4.65 3.17
CA PRO A 192 -11.53 5.23 4.53
C PRO A 192 -10.16 5.18 5.21
N HIS A 193 -9.13 4.69 4.53
CA HIS A 193 -7.80 4.39 5.07
C HIS A 193 -6.98 5.64 5.35
N VAL A 194 -6.25 5.61 6.47
CA VAL A 194 -5.25 6.63 6.81
C VAL A 194 -3.95 6.38 6.02
N SER A 195 -3.54 5.12 5.93
CA SER A 195 -2.40 4.62 5.16
C SER A 195 -2.80 4.24 3.72
N HIS A 196 -2.13 3.27 3.08
CA HIS A 196 -2.39 2.81 1.69
C HIS A 196 -2.09 3.84 0.59
N GLN A 197 -1.25 4.85 0.88
CA GLN A 197 -0.99 5.92 -0.08
C GLN A 197 0.27 5.72 -0.94
N ALA A 198 1.11 4.72 -0.61
CA ALA A 198 2.42 4.54 -1.23
C ALA A 198 2.63 3.15 -1.86
N GLY A 199 1.58 2.34 -2.00
CA GLY A 199 1.66 1.00 -2.61
C GLY A 199 2.41 -0.05 -1.78
N ARG A 200 2.53 0.18 -0.47
CA ARG A 200 3.28 -0.67 0.48
C ARG A 200 2.42 -1.28 1.57
N ASP A 201 1.16 -0.88 1.66
CA ASP A 201 0.20 -1.44 2.60
C ASP A 201 -0.76 -2.35 1.83
N VAL A 202 -1.34 -3.35 2.50
CA VAL A 202 -2.41 -4.19 1.94
C VAL A 202 -3.30 -4.71 3.05
N ASP A 203 -4.61 -4.77 2.78
CA ASP A 203 -5.58 -5.44 3.63
C ASP A 203 -5.90 -6.83 3.03
N LEU A 204 -5.78 -7.89 3.84
CA LEU A 204 -5.95 -9.28 3.41
C LEU A 204 -6.92 -10.01 4.33
N SER A 205 -7.67 -10.98 3.82
CA SER A 205 -8.50 -11.82 4.68
C SER A 205 -7.65 -12.74 5.55
N TYR A 206 -8.21 -13.17 6.68
CA TYR A 206 -7.74 -14.38 7.35
C TYR A 206 -8.09 -15.63 6.51
N TYR A 207 -7.51 -16.79 6.86
CA TYR A 207 -8.06 -18.07 6.42
C TYR A 207 -9.12 -18.53 7.43
N TYR A 208 -10.24 -19.01 6.93
CA TYR A 208 -11.37 -19.47 7.74
C TYR A 208 -11.62 -20.96 7.51
N THR A 209 -12.22 -21.63 8.49
CA THR A 209 -12.56 -23.05 8.43
C THR A 209 -13.72 -23.36 7.48
N SER A 210 -14.48 -22.33 7.09
CA SER A 210 -15.59 -22.39 6.14
C SER A 210 -15.55 -21.16 5.24
N PRO A 211 -16.17 -21.18 4.04
CA PRO A 211 -16.24 -20.00 3.17
C PRO A 211 -16.88 -18.79 3.88
N THR A 212 -16.32 -17.61 3.66
CA THR A 212 -16.78 -16.35 4.27
C THR A 212 -16.85 -15.22 3.25
N ARG A 213 -17.63 -14.19 3.58
CA ARG A 213 -17.62 -12.92 2.84
C ARG A 213 -16.41 -12.08 3.24
N TRP A 214 -16.07 -11.10 2.40
CA TRP A 214 -15.08 -10.09 2.72
C TRP A 214 -15.42 -9.37 4.03
N PHE A 215 -14.40 -9.02 4.83
CA PHE A 215 -14.54 -8.42 6.16
C PHE A 215 -15.31 -9.26 7.21
N THR A 216 -15.39 -10.59 7.07
CA THR A 216 -15.88 -11.44 8.16
C THR A 216 -14.96 -11.35 9.37
N ARG A 217 -15.50 -11.06 10.56
CA ARG A 217 -14.74 -11.08 11.81
C ARG A 217 -14.26 -12.50 12.13
N ALA A 218 -12.96 -12.67 12.29
CA ALA A 218 -12.36 -13.89 12.79
C ALA A 218 -12.49 -13.98 14.32
N HIS A 219 -12.62 -15.20 14.82
CA HIS A 219 -12.67 -15.55 16.23
C HIS A 219 -12.24 -17.02 16.40
N ALA A 220 -12.21 -17.49 17.65
CA ALA A 220 -11.70 -18.83 17.98
C ALA A 220 -12.41 -19.99 17.27
N GLY A 221 -13.66 -19.80 16.85
CA GLY A 221 -14.52 -20.83 16.25
C GLY A 221 -14.53 -20.86 14.72
N ASN A 222 -14.03 -19.83 14.04
CA ASN A 222 -14.03 -19.79 12.56
C ASN A 222 -12.63 -19.58 11.94
N LEU A 223 -11.62 -19.22 12.73
CA LEU A 223 -10.27 -18.98 12.24
C LEU A 223 -9.57 -20.31 11.92
N ASP A 224 -9.12 -20.48 10.68
CA ASP A 224 -8.14 -21.52 10.34
C ASP A 224 -6.75 -21.05 10.80
N ARG A 225 -6.39 -21.49 12.00
CA ARG A 225 -5.13 -21.11 12.65
C ARG A 225 -3.91 -21.61 11.89
N ALA A 226 -4.00 -22.79 11.26
CA ALA A 226 -2.87 -23.41 10.58
C ALA A 226 -2.52 -22.66 9.28
N ARG A 227 -3.51 -22.41 8.43
CA ARG A 227 -3.31 -21.66 7.18
C ARG A 227 -3.00 -20.19 7.45
N THR A 228 -3.69 -19.57 8.40
CA THR A 228 -3.41 -18.18 8.79
C THR A 228 -1.99 -18.03 9.35
N TRP A 229 -1.57 -18.92 10.26
CA TRP A 229 -0.21 -18.87 10.80
C TRP A 229 0.84 -19.11 9.71
N ALA A 230 0.62 -20.07 8.80
CA ALA A 230 1.53 -20.30 7.69
C ALA A 230 1.70 -19.06 6.80
N PHE A 231 0.61 -18.32 6.55
CA PHE A 231 0.68 -17.06 5.81
C PHE A 231 1.47 -15.99 6.56
N VAL A 232 1.18 -15.77 7.85
CA VAL A 232 1.91 -14.80 8.69
C VAL A 232 3.40 -15.15 8.76
N ARG A 233 3.73 -16.43 8.92
CA ARG A 233 5.12 -16.91 8.89
C ARG A 233 5.76 -16.65 7.52
N ALA A 234 5.05 -16.90 6.42
CA ALA A 234 5.55 -16.64 5.08
C ALA A 234 5.88 -15.16 4.85
N LEU A 235 5.05 -14.23 5.36
CA LEU A 235 5.33 -12.79 5.32
C LEU A 235 6.67 -12.47 5.99
N ILE A 236 6.91 -13.03 7.18
CA ILE A 236 8.12 -12.76 7.97
C ILE A 236 9.39 -13.34 7.30
N VAL A 237 9.28 -14.54 6.71
CA VAL A 237 10.42 -15.25 6.14
C VAL A 237 10.77 -14.75 4.75
N HIS A 238 9.76 -14.55 3.90
CA HIS A 238 9.97 -14.34 2.46
C HIS A 238 9.93 -12.89 2.03
N THR A 239 9.51 -11.97 2.90
CA THR A 239 9.36 -10.55 2.55
C THR A 239 10.10 -9.65 3.54
N ASP A 240 10.34 -8.42 3.13
CA ASP A 240 10.76 -7.34 4.04
C ASP A 240 9.52 -6.67 4.61
N VAL A 241 8.79 -7.39 5.47
CA VAL A 241 7.62 -6.85 6.17
C VAL A 241 8.07 -5.86 7.24
N GLU A 242 7.44 -4.68 7.25
CA GLU A 242 7.65 -3.62 8.22
C GLU A 242 6.76 -3.83 9.46
N MET A 243 5.52 -4.26 9.24
CA MET A 243 4.52 -4.44 10.29
C MET A 243 3.35 -5.30 9.80
N ILE A 244 2.74 -6.03 10.72
CA ILE A 244 1.49 -6.77 10.51
C ILE A 244 0.53 -6.37 11.64
N LEU A 245 -0.65 -5.83 11.32
CA LEU A 245 -1.68 -5.53 12.32
C LEU A 245 -2.69 -6.67 12.41
N ILE A 246 -2.88 -7.16 13.62
CA ILE A 246 -3.76 -8.28 13.95
C ILE A 246 -4.47 -7.94 15.27
N ASP A 247 -5.77 -8.20 15.38
CA ASP A 247 -6.49 -8.05 16.66
C ASP A 247 -5.87 -8.91 17.78
N GLY A 248 -5.85 -8.39 19.02
CA GLY A 248 -5.16 -9.04 20.14
C GLY A 248 -5.74 -10.41 20.49
N GLY A 249 -7.05 -10.60 20.32
CA GLY A 249 -7.69 -11.90 20.50
C GLY A 249 -7.19 -12.94 19.50
N LEU A 250 -6.93 -12.54 18.27
CA LEU A 250 -6.40 -13.41 17.21
C LEU A 250 -4.91 -13.64 17.36
N GLN A 251 -4.14 -12.63 17.78
CA GLN A 251 -2.72 -12.80 18.11
C GLN A 251 -2.53 -13.92 19.15
N ARG A 252 -3.38 -13.96 20.18
CA ARG A 252 -3.35 -15.01 21.20
C ARG A 252 -3.54 -16.40 20.56
N LEU A 253 -4.56 -16.56 19.70
CA LEU A 253 -4.84 -17.83 19.02
C LEU A 253 -3.70 -18.28 18.10
N LEU A 254 -3.11 -17.35 17.34
CA LEU A 254 -2.00 -17.63 16.44
C LEU A 254 -0.72 -17.98 17.22
N ARG A 255 -0.44 -17.27 18.31
CA ARG A 255 0.68 -17.56 19.21
C ARG A 255 0.53 -18.94 19.86
N GLU A 256 -0.65 -19.26 20.38
CA GLU A 256 -0.95 -20.59 20.95
C GLU A 256 -0.73 -21.69 19.91
N HIS A 257 -1.23 -21.49 18.68
CA HIS A 257 -1.03 -22.45 17.59
C HIS A 257 0.45 -22.59 17.19
N ALA A 258 1.17 -21.48 17.02
CA ALA A 258 2.58 -21.48 16.64
C ALA A 258 3.46 -22.25 17.63
N LEU A 259 3.23 -22.03 18.93
CA LEU A 259 3.93 -22.76 19.99
C LEU A 259 3.56 -24.24 19.99
N ALA A 260 2.28 -24.57 19.79
CA ALA A 260 1.81 -25.95 19.74
C ALA A 260 2.42 -26.76 18.58
N ILE A 261 2.74 -26.13 17.45
CA ILE A 261 3.43 -26.78 16.32
C ILE A 261 4.98 -26.74 16.44
N GLY A 262 5.50 -26.30 17.59
CA GLY A 262 6.93 -26.31 17.89
C GLY A 262 7.73 -25.21 17.21
N GLU A 263 7.15 -24.02 17.01
CA GLU A 263 7.93 -22.81 16.74
C GLU A 263 8.72 -22.38 17.99
N ASP A 264 9.90 -21.79 17.78
CA ASP A 264 10.78 -21.39 18.87
C ASP A 264 10.11 -20.31 19.77
N PRO A 265 9.98 -20.55 21.09
CA PRO A 265 9.31 -19.61 21.98
C PRO A 265 9.95 -18.23 22.06
N ALA A 266 11.28 -18.13 21.93
CA ALA A 266 11.98 -16.84 21.99
C ALA A 266 11.71 -16.01 20.74
N TRP A 267 11.74 -16.64 19.57
CA TRP A 267 11.36 -16.01 18.30
C TRP A 267 9.90 -15.57 18.27
N ILE A 268 8.98 -16.44 18.72
CA ILE A 268 7.56 -16.08 18.86
C ILE A 268 7.39 -14.88 19.80
N ASN A 269 8.14 -14.84 20.91
CA ASN A 269 8.08 -13.70 21.81
C ASN A 269 8.61 -12.41 21.15
N ASP A 270 9.70 -12.47 20.40
CA ASP A 270 10.26 -11.32 19.67
C ASP A 270 9.27 -10.72 18.66
N ILE A 271 8.62 -11.55 17.82
CA ILE A 271 7.72 -11.02 16.78
C ILE A 271 6.39 -10.48 17.34
N PHE A 272 5.89 -11.01 18.47
CA PHE A 272 4.62 -10.58 19.08
C PHE A 272 4.76 -9.55 20.20
N ARG A 273 5.93 -9.43 20.85
CA ARG A 273 6.16 -8.48 21.95
C ARG A 273 7.26 -7.46 21.68
N GLY A 274 8.06 -7.67 20.64
CA GLY A 274 9.28 -6.91 20.41
C GLY A 274 10.44 -7.42 21.29
N SER A 275 11.64 -6.98 20.95
CA SER A 275 12.86 -7.29 21.69
C SER A 275 13.92 -6.23 21.43
N GLN A 276 14.87 -6.05 22.36
CA GLN A 276 16.06 -5.21 22.18
C GLN A 276 15.76 -3.77 21.68
N GLY A 277 14.72 -3.15 22.23
CA GLY A 277 14.30 -1.80 21.84
C GLY A 277 13.58 -1.71 20.50
N ARG A 278 13.39 -2.83 19.78
CA ARG A 278 12.59 -2.91 18.55
C ARG A 278 11.13 -3.22 18.93
N PRO A 279 10.14 -2.51 18.36
CA PRO A 279 8.73 -2.78 18.60
C PRO A 279 8.33 -4.18 18.11
N ALA A 280 7.17 -4.69 18.52
CA ALA A 280 6.63 -5.93 17.96
C ALA A 280 6.45 -5.83 16.44
N LEU A 281 6.70 -6.93 15.72
CA LEU A 281 6.47 -6.99 14.28
C LEU A 281 4.98 -7.18 13.98
N ILE A 282 4.33 -8.05 14.76
CA ILE A 282 2.89 -8.23 14.79
C ILE A 282 2.34 -7.33 15.90
N ARG A 283 1.49 -6.37 15.55
CA ARG A 283 0.99 -5.35 16.48
C ARG A 283 -0.52 -5.40 16.60
N HIS A 284 -1.01 -5.03 17.78
CA HIS A 284 -2.44 -4.88 17.99
C HIS A 284 -2.93 -3.59 17.35
N ALA A 285 -4.05 -3.67 16.65
CA ALA A 285 -4.84 -2.50 16.28
C ALA A 285 -6.32 -2.86 16.33
N ARG A 286 -7.14 -1.98 16.92
CA ARG A 286 -8.60 -2.15 16.98
C ARG A 286 -9.17 -2.22 15.56
N GLY A 287 -10.22 -3.03 15.36
CA GLY A 287 -10.85 -3.20 14.05
C GLY A 287 -10.20 -4.26 13.16
N HIS A 288 -8.98 -4.70 13.44
CA HIS A 288 -8.24 -5.68 12.63
C HIS A 288 -8.58 -7.13 12.96
N ALA A 289 -9.79 -7.39 13.46
CA ALA A 289 -10.30 -8.73 13.69
C ALA A 289 -10.92 -9.34 12.43
N ASN A 290 -11.17 -8.53 11.40
CA ASN A 290 -11.84 -8.93 10.15
C ASN A 290 -10.92 -8.90 8.91
N HIS A 291 -9.68 -8.42 9.07
CA HIS A 291 -8.62 -8.47 8.07
C HIS A 291 -7.25 -8.39 8.75
N LEU A 292 -6.22 -8.83 8.03
CA LEU A 292 -4.80 -8.58 8.28
C LEU A 292 -4.41 -7.30 7.54
N HIS A 293 -3.86 -6.30 8.22
CA HIS A 293 -3.19 -5.19 7.55
C HIS A 293 -1.69 -5.45 7.52
N VAL A 294 -1.07 -5.41 6.35
CA VAL A 294 0.36 -5.70 6.18
C VAL A 294 1.04 -4.51 5.54
N ARG A 295 2.13 -4.04 6.14
CA ARG A 295 3.01 -3.02 5.56
C ARG A 295 4.36 -3.63 5.19
N PHE A 296 4.80 -3.39 3.97
CA PHE A 296 6.11 -3.78 3.45
C PHE A 296 7.11 -2.62 3.47
N TYR A 297 8.38 -2.94 3.67
CA TYR A 297 9.45 -1.99 3.48
C TYR A 297 9.55 -1.54 2.01
N SER A 298 9.42 -2.45 1.03
CA SER A 298 9.67 -2.17 -0.41
C SER A 298 10.97 -1.38 -0.66
N PRO A 299 12.12 -1.98 -0.33
CA PRO A 299 13.39 -1.26 -0.32
C PRO A 299 13.84 -0.76 -1.69
N VAL A 300 13.59 -1.53 -2.75
CA VAL A 300 13.97 -1.12 -4.11
C VAL A 300 13.09 0.06 -4.55
N ALA A 301 11.77 -0.06 -4.41
CA ALA A 301 10.86 1.02 -4.80
C ALA A 301 11.08 2.32 -4.00
N ARG A 302 11.44 2.22 -2.71
CA ARG A 302 11.77 3.40 -1.88
C ARG A 302 13.14 3.99 -2.22
N GLU A 303 14.13 3.16 -2.51
CA GLU A 303 15.47 3.64 -2.87
C GLU A 303 15.48 4.25 -4.29
N THR A 304 14.74 3.68 -5.26
CA THR A 304 14.49 4.33 -6.56
C THR A 304 13.85 5.69 -6.32
N ALA A 305 12.73 5.74 -5.57
CA ALA A 305 12.03 6.97 -5.25
C ALA A 305 12.96 8.03 -4.63
N ARG A 306 13.79 7.64 -3.65
CA ARG A 306 14.76 8.51 -2.98
C ARG A 306 15.72 9.16 -3.98
N ARG A 307 16.27 8.36 -4.90
CA ARG A 307 17.25 8.82 -5.89
C ARG A 307 16.64 9.74 -6.94
N VAL A 308 15.42 9.45 -7.39
CA VAL A 308 14.78 10.22 -8.46
C VAL A 308 13.97 11.41 -7.96
N GLN A 309 13.61 11.47 -6.67
CA GLN A 309 12.77 12.53 -6.11
C GLN A 309 13.29 13.96 -6.42
N PRO A 310 14.59 14.27 -6.29
CA PRO A 310 15.11 15.59 -6.67
C PRO A 310 14.95 15.88 -8.17
N LEU A 311 15.06 14.85 -9.01
CA LEU A 311 14.96 14.95 -10.47
C LEU A 311 13.52 15.15 -10.92
N LEU A 312 12.57 14.42 -10.33
CA LEU A 312 11.14 14.57 -10.57
C LEU A 312 10.62 15.96 -10.18
N ALA A 313 11.13 16.54 -9.09
CA ALA A 313 10.83 17.90 -8.70
C ALA A 313 11.41 18.94 -9.68
N LYS A 314 12.59 18.67 -10.25
CA LYS A 314 13.24 19.52 -11.25
C LYS A 314 12.49 19.53 -12.59
N THR A 315 12.01 18.36 -13.03
CA THR A 315 11.29 18.20 -14.31
C THR A 315 9.81 18.58 -14.24
N ARG A 316 9.28 18.93 -13.04
CA ARG A 316 7.85 19.19 -12.77
C ARG A 316 6.92 18.00 -13.04
N GLU A 317 7.49 16.80 -13.12
CA GLU A 317 6.73 15.53 -13.14
C GLU A 317 6.09 15.24 -11.77
N MET A 318 6.52 15.95 -10.72
CA MET A 318 5.92 15.94 -9.40
C MET A 318 5.86 17.36 -8.83
N ASP A 319 4.77 17.69 -8.16
CA ASP A 319 4.75 18.86 -7.28
C ASP A 319 5.88 18.70 -6.24
N PRO A 320 6.68 19.75 -5.99
CA PRO A 320 7.80 19.64 -5.06
C PRO A 320 7.30 19.20 -3.68
N PRO A 321 8.08 18.36 -2.96
CA PRO A 321 7.68 17.88 -1.65
C PRO A 321 7.35 19.05 -0.75
N VAL A 322 6.13 19.04 -0.19
CA VAL A 322 5.67 20.07 0.72
C VAL A 322 6.41 19.88 2.04
N ALA A 323 7.27 20.83 2.41
CA ALA A 323 7.95 20.79 3.69
C ALA A 323 6.94 21.01 4.82
N TYR A 324 6.98 20.18 5.86
CA TYR A 324 6.12 20.30 7.02
C TYR A 324 6.87 20.88 8.21
N VAL A 325 6.20 21.76 8.96
CA VAL A 325 6.62 22.14 10.31
C VAL A 325 5.73 21.41 11.30
N MET A 326 6.35 20.72 12.27
CA MET A 326 5.61 20.11 13.38
C MET A 326 5.24 21.21 14.38
N HIS A 327 3.97 21.61 14.37
CA HIS A 327 3.46 22.64 15.27
C HIS A 327 2.71 22.00 16.44
N ARG A 328 3.21 22.19 17.67
CA ARG A 328 2.48 21.81 18.88
C ARG A 328 1.44 22.88 19.20
N ALA A 329 0.17 22.57 18.96
CA ALA A 329 -0.95 23.50 19.15
C ALA A 329 -1.02 24.01 20.59
N ARG A 330 -1.26 25.30 20.74
CA ARG A 330 -1.42 26.02 21.99
C ARG A 330 -2.88 26.39 22.19
N LYS A 331 -3.25 26.74 23.42
CA LYS A 331 -4.60 27.23 23.72
C LYS A 331 -4.87 28.49 22.88
N GLY A 332 -5.92 28.47 22.07
CA GLY A 332 -6.31 29.58 21.20
C GLY A 332 -5.80 29.50 19.76
N ASP A 333 -5.02 28.47 19.41
CA ASP A 333 -4.72 28.19 18.00
C ASP A 333 -5.98 27.76 17.25
N THR A 334 -6.07 28.16 15.99
CA THR A 334 -7.08 27.70 15.03
C THR A 334 -6.39 27.34 13.73
N LEU A 335 -6.99 26.46 12.92
CA LEU A 335 -6.41 26.13 11.62
C LEU A 335 -6.22 27.37 10.74
N GLY A 336 -7.13 28.34 10.79
CA GLY A 336 -7.00 29.60 10.05
C GLY A 336 -5.78 30.42 10.50
N ARG A 337 -5.54 30.53 11.82
CA ARG A 337 -4.36 31.23 12.34
C ARG A 337 -3.07 30.52 11.97
N LEU A 338 -3.04 29.18 12.08
CA LEU A 338 -1.89 28.38 11.67
C LEU A 338 -1.64 28.50 10.17
N ALA A 339 -2.68 28.41 9.35
CA ALA A 339 -2.59 28.56 7.90
C ALA A 339 -1.95 29.90 7.51
N ASN A 340 -2.45 31.00 8.09
CA ASN A 340 -1.90 32.33 7.84
C ASN A 340 -0.47 32.47 8.34
N HIS A 341 -0.17 31.98 9.55
CA HIS A 341 1.16 32.07 10.15
C HIS A 341 2.23 31.31 9.36
N TYR A 342 1.90 30.15 8.82
CA TYR A 342 2.82 29.28 8.09
C TYR A 342 2.77 29.44 6.56
N GLY A 343 1.96 30.37 6.05
CA GLY A 343 1.82 30.61 4.61
C GLY A 343 1.21 29.42 3.85
N THR A 344 0.17 28.82 4.40
CA THR A 344 -0.53 27.65 3.83
C THR A 344 -2.05 27.81 3.89
N THR A 345 -2.83 26.78 3.55
CA THR A 345 -4.30 26.82 3.62
C THR A 345 -4.84 25.91 4.71
N VAL A 346 -6.06 26.19 5.18
CA VAL A 346 -6.76 25.36 6.17
C VAL A 346 -6.93 23.94 5.62
N GLU A 347 -7.34 23.81 4.36
CA GLU A 347 -7.56 22.54 3.67
C GLU A 347 -6.25 21.74 3.56
N ALA A 348 -5.12 22.42 3.33
CA ALA A 348 -3.82 21.78 3.27
C ALA A 348 -3.41 21.21 4.65
N ILE A 349 -3.65 21.95 5.74
CA ILE A 349 -3.41 21.45 7.10
C ILE A 349 -4.37 20.30 7.42
N GLN A 350 -5.65 20.43 7.08
CA GLN A 350 -6.63 19.36 7.30
C GLN A 350 -6.21 18.07 6.59
N ARG A 351 -5.88 18.17 5.30
CA ARG A 351 -5.41 17.05 4.49
C ARG A 351 -4.14 16.43 5.06
N ALA A 352 -3.18 17.25 5.50
CA ALA A 352 -1.91 16.78 6.07
C ALA A 352 -2.08 16.05 7.42
N ASN A 353 -3.22 16.23 8.10
CA ASN A 353 -3.48 15.68 9.43
C ASN A 353 -4.74 14.79 9.49
N GLY A 354 -5.35 14.46 8.34
CA GLY A 354 -6.58 13.68 8.27
C GLY A 354 -7.79 14.32 8.98
N LEU A 355 -7.80 15.64 9.15
CA LEU A 355 -8.88 16.33 9.85
C LEU A 355 -10.10 16.51 8.94
N ARG A 356 -11.27 16.07 9.39
CA ARG A 356 -12.55 16.28 8.68
C ARG A 356 -13.20 17.62 9.03
N SER A 357 -12.78 18.25 10.13
CA SER A 357 -13.27 19.54 10.60
C SER A 357 -12.11 20.50 10.89
N THR A 358 -12.42 21.73 11.27
CA THR A 358 -11.42 22.75 11.63
C THR A 358 -11.05 22.73 13.11
N ALA A 359 -11.61 21.80 13.89
CA ALA A 359 -11.34 21.65 15.31
C ALA A 359 -9.94 21.08 15.54
N ILE A 360 -9.16 21.75 16.39
CA ILE A 360 -7.85 21.27 16.85
C ILE A 360 -7.78 21.28 18.38
N ARG A 361 -7.21 20.21 18.93
CA ARG A 361 -6.94 20.04 20.36
C ARG A 361 -5.61 20.68 20.73
N ALA A 362 -5.60 21.47 21.80
CA ALA A 362 -4.37 22.04 22.36
C ALA A 362 -3.43 20.92 22.83
N LYS A 363 -2.13 21.22 22.86
CA LYS A 363 -1.00 20.32 23.17
C LYS A 363 -0.73 19.20 22.17
N ARG A 364 -1.65 18.91 21.24
CA ARG A 364 -1.43 17.98 20.11
C ARG A 364 -0.49 18.61 19.08
N THR A 365 0.34 17.78 18.45
CA THR A 365 1.23 18.21 17.37
C THR A 365 0.56 17.98 16.02
N TYR A 366 0.57 18.99 15.16
CA TYR A 366 0.03 18.94 13.80
C TYR A 366 1.14 19.18 12.78
N ARG A 367 1.05 18.46 11.65
CA ARG A 367 1.88 18.64 10.46
C ARG A 367 1.39 19.85 9.68
N ILE A 368 2.15 20.95 9.68
CA ILE A 368 1.76 22.17 8.96
C ILE A 368 2.55 22.27 7.65
N PRO A 369 1.92 22.11 6.48
CA PRO A 369 2.59 22.28 5.20
C PRO A 369 3.03 23.73 5.02
N THR A 370 4.27 23.96 4.58
CA THR A 370 4.81 25.30 4.30
C THR A 370 4.95 25.49 2.79
N ARG A 371 4.41 26.59 2.25
CA ARG A 371 4.64 26.94 0.83
C ARG A 371 6.02 27.58 0.67
N GLY A 372 6.76 27.13 -0.35
CA GLY A 372 7.95 27.85 -0.84
C GLY A 372 9.30 27.50 -0.21
N ARG A 373 9.35 26.67 0.84
CA ARG A 373 10.62 26.13 1.34
C ARG A 373 10.81 24.69 0.88
N VAL A 374 11.16 24.53 -0.39
CA VAL A 374 11.76 23.28 -0.86
C VAL A 374 13.16 23.26 -0.27
N VAL A 375 13.32 22.70 0.93
CA VAL A 375 14.66 22.26 1.32
C VAL A 375 14.88 21.01 0.48
N PRO A 376 15.85 20.97 -0.45
CA PRO A 376 16.25 19.72 -1.08
C PRO A 376 16.95 18.91 0.01
N VAL A 377 16.16 18.28 0.88
CA VAL A 377 16.65 17.21 1.72
C VAL A 377 16.84 16.07 0.75
N VAL A 378 18.08 15.82 0.34
CA VAL A 378 18.44 14.53 -0.28
C VAL A 378 18.05 13.50 0.77
N PRO A 379 17.01 12.68 0.53
CA PRO A 379 16.57 11.77 1.58
C PRO A 379 17.69 10.76 1.81
N GLN A 380 17.88 10.40 3.07
CA GLN A 380 18.95 9.48 3.49
C GLN A 380 18.74 8.12 2.80
N PRO A 381 19.81 7.41 2.41
CA PRO A 381 19.72 6.07 1.86
C PRO A 381 18.78 5.18 2.69
N ILE A 382 17.93 4.43 2.01
CA ILE A 382 17.00 3.54 2.70
C ILE A 382 17.80 2.44 3.38
N SER A 383 17.49 2.20 4.64
CA SER A 383 18.09 1.15 5.44
C SER A 383 16.97 0.23 5.91
N VAL A 384 17.15 -1.08 5.76
CA VAL A 384 16.15 -2.09 6.17
C VAL A 384 16.69 -2.86 7.38
N PRO A 385 15.91 -3.03 8.45
CA PRO A 385 16.35 -3.90 9.54
C PRO A 385 16.45 -5.35 9.04
N PRO A 386 17.33 -6.17 9.64
CA PRO A 386 17.36 -7.58 9.32
C PRO A 386 15.99 -8.23 9.61
N ARG A 387 15.59 -9.15 8.73
CA ARG A 387 14.37 -9.94 8.90
C ARG A 387 14.44 -10.72 10.22
N ARG A 388 13.32 -10.78 10.93
CA ARG A 388 13.18 -11.57 12.16
C ARG A 388 12.91 -13.02 11.78
N LEU A 389 13.91 -13.68 11.17
CA LEU A 389 13.78 -15.07 10.74
C LEU A 389 13.67 -15.99 11.96
N PRO A 390 12.85 -17.06 11.89
CA PRO A 390 12.90 -18.09 12.91
C PRO A 390 14.32 -18.67 12.96
N PRO A 391 14.80 -19.08 14.15
CA PRO A 391 16.07 -19.78 14.23
C PRO A 391 15.99 -21.01 13.31
N GLU A 392 17.08 -21.30 12.60
CA GLU A 392 17.18 -22.57 11.88
C GLU A 392 16.88 -23.66 12.90
N LYS A 393 15.79 -24.43 12.69
CA LYS A 393 15.59 -25.67 13.44
C LYS A 393 16.87 -26.45 13.20
N GLN A 394 17.71 -26.58 14.23
CA GLN A 394 18.91 -27.38 14.14
C GLN A 394 18.46 -28.72 13.58
N ALA A 395 18.77 -28.97 12.30
CA ALA A 395 18.62 -30.29 11.77
C ALA A 395 19.46 -31.14 12.70
N LEU A 396 18.81 -32.05 13.41
CA LEU A 396 19.44 -33.12 14.17
C LEU A 396 20.41 -33.82 13.22
N ARG A 397 21.62 -33.28 13.11
CA ARG A 397 22.81 -34.04 12.84
C ARG A 397 23.07 -34.77 14.14
N THR A 398 22.26 -35.80 14.41
CA THR A 398 22.77 -36.97 15.11
C THR A 398 23.95 -37.42 14.27
N THR A 399 25.11 -37.00 14.72
CA THR A 399 26.37 -37.70 14.55
C THR A 399 26.07 -39.19 14.52
N GLY A 400 26.15 -39.78 13.33
CA GLY A 400 26.33 -41.22 13.22
C GLY A 400 27.64 -41.51 13.92
N ASP A 401 27.54 -42.04 15.14
CA ASP A 401 28.63 -42.75 15.78
C ASP A 401 29.12 -43.83 14.82
N ASN A 402 30.41 -43.78 14.50
CA ASN A 402 31.15 -44.93 14.02
C ASN A 402 32.62 -44.75 14.41
N PRO A 403 33.16 -45.58 15.31
CA PRO A 403 34.47 -46.16 15.11
C PRO A 403 34.38 -47.43 14.26
#